data_AF-A0A0F9FKK1-F1
#
_entry.id   AF-A0A0F9FKK1-F1
#
_cell.length_a   1.000
_cell.length_b   1.000
_cell.length_c   1.000
_cell.angle_alpha   90.00
_cell.angle_beta   90.00
_cell.angle_gamma   90.00
#
_symmetry.space_group_name_H-M   'P 1'
#
loop_
_entity.id
_entity.type
_entity.pdbx_description
1 polymer ?
#
loop_
_entity_poly.entity_id
_entity_poly.type
_entity_poly.pdbx_seq_one_letter_code
_entity_poly.pdbx_strand_id
1 'polypeptide(L)'
;MREEVTKPEHATEYLEFWRVKEYPKTSKWEVVSKSGSNLGYIKWFARWRQYCFFPYEGTVFNRECMRDINVFIESQMNARKK
;
A
#
# COMPACT_ATOMS: atom_id res chain seq x y z
N MET A 1 -1.16 -23.33 -9.36
CA MET A 1 -0.55 -22.23 -10.16
C MET A 1 -0.89 -20.91 -9.48
N ARG A 2 -0.02 -20.48 -8.55
CA ARG A 2 0.04 -19.14 -7.96
C ARG A 2 1.53 -18.94 -7.75
N GLU A 3 2.18 -18.20 -8.64
CA GLU A 3 3.58 -17.85 -8.43
C GLU A 3 3.68 -17.00 -7.17
N GLU A 4 4.58 -17.42 -6.30
CA GLU A 4 4.95 -16.85 -5.03
C GLU A 4 5.34 -15.37 -5.16
N VAL A 5 4.48 -14.48 -4.67
CA VAL A 5 4.95 -13.20 -4.13
C VAL A 5 5.39 -13.52 -2.71
N THR A 6 6.68 -13.73 -2.47
CA THR A 6 7.23 -14.31 -1.23
C THR A 6 7.66 -13.30 -0.17
N LYS A 7 7.54 -11.98 -0.41
CA LYS A 7 7.96 -10.99 0.58
C LYS A 7 7.21 -9.66 0.44
N PRO A 8 6.82 -9.02 1.56
CA PRO A 8 6.34 -7.64 1.52
C PRO A 8 7.45 -6.70 1.05
N GLU A 9 7.11 -5.71 0.22
CA GLU A 9 8.03 -4.67 -0.24
C GLU A 9 8.46 -3.76 0.93
N HIS A 10 7.51 -3.49 1.81
CA HIS A 10 7.74 -2.73 3.03
C HIS A 10 6.91 -3.34 4.15
N ALA A 11 7.46 -3.35 5.36
CA ALA A 11 6.78 -3.86 6.54
C ALA A 11 7.07 -2.93 7.72
N THR A 12 6.05 -2.70 8.52
CA THR A 12 6.06 -1.85 9.72
C THR A 12 5.80 -2.72 10.94
N GLU A 13 5.44 -2.14 12.08
CA GLU A 13 5.07 -2.91 13.26
C GLU A 13 3.80 -3.74 13.02
N TYR A 14 2.78 -3.15 12.37
CA TYR A 14 1.45 -3.75 12.23
C TYR A 14 1.02 -4.04 10.79
N LEU A 15 1.63 -3.36 9.80
CA LEU A 15 1.23 -3.42 8.40
C LEU A 15 2.33 -3.96 7.50
N GLU A 16 1.90 -4.66 6.47
CA GLU A 16 2.72 -5.15 5.38
C GLU A 16 2.18 -4.61 4.05
N PHE A 17 3.08 -4.15 3.20
CA PHE A 17 2.78 -3.57 1.90
C PHE A 17 3.27 -4.49 0.80
N TRP A 18 2.34 -5.09 0.09
CA TRP A 18 2.60 -6.10 -0.94
C TRP A 18 2.37 -5.50 -2.32
N ARG A 19 3.40 -5.43 -3.16
CA ARG A 19 3.22 -4.94 -4.55
C ARG A 19 2.46 -5.98 -5.35
N VAL A 20 1.25 -5.63 -5.78
CA VAL A 20 0.38 -6.53 -6.57
C VAL A 20 0.59 -6.31 -8.06
N LYS A 21 0.83 -5.05 -8.46
CA LYS A 21 0.99 -4.72 -9.87
C LYS A 21 1.87 -3.51 -10.07
N GLU A 22 2.72 -3.60 -11.08
CA GLU A 22 3.59 -2.52 -11.53
C GLU A 22 3.16 -2.09 -12.94
N TYR A 23 3.07 -0.78 -13.15
CA TYR A 23 2.83 -0.15 -14.44
C TYR A 23 3.99 0.81 -14.73
N PRO A 24 4.18 1.26 -15.99
CA PRO A 24 5.35 2.07 -16.38
C PRO A 24 5.55 3.36 -15.58
N LYS A 25 4.49 3.88 -14.96
CA LYS A 25 4.49 5.16 -14.22
C LYS A 25 3.93 5.04 -12.80
N THR A 26 3.25 3.94 -12.49
CA THR A 26 2.50 3.82 -11.25
C THR A 26 2.47 2.38 -10.79
N SER A 27 2.32 2.12 -9.49
CA SER A 27 2.15 0.77 -8.98
C SER A 27 0.91 0.66 -8.09
N LYS A 28 0.51 -0.57 -7.82
CA LYS A 28 -0.58 -0.92 -6.91
C LYS A 28 -0.02 -1.81 -5.82
N TRP A 29 -0.28 -1.44 -4.58
CA TRP A 29 0.07 -2.22 -3.39
C TRP A 29 -1.18 -2.63 -2.64
N GLU A 30 -1.12 -3.81 -2.05
CA GLU A 30 -2.07 -4.34 -1.09
C GLU A 30 -1.53 -4.09 0.31
N VAL A 31 -2.39 -3.62 1.20
CA VAL A 31 -2.05 -3.37 2.60
C VAL A 31 -2.65 -4.50 3.40
N VAL A 32 -1.79 -5.29 4.03
CA VAL A 32 -2.18 -6.47 4.80
C VAL A 32 -1.76 -6.24 6.25
N SER A 33 -2.59 -6.61 7.21
CA SER A 33 -2.18 -6.65 8.61
C SER A 33 -1.19 -7.81 8.81
N LYS A 34 -0.29 -7.71 9.79
CA LYS A 34 0.53 -8.87 10.18
C LYS A 34 -0.29 -10.05 10.71
N SER A 35 -1.55 -9.83 11.07
CA SER A 35 -2.51 -10.90 11.38
C SER A 35 -3.10 -11.59 10.14
N GLY A 36 -2.66 -11.21 8.92
CA GLY A 36 -3.04 -11.84 7.66
C GLY A 36 -4.33 -11.30 7.02
N SER A 37 -4.92 -10.23 7.57
CA SER A 37 -6.14 -9.63 7.04
C SER A 37 -5.81 -8.56 6.01
N ASN A 38 -6.46 -8.60 4.85
CA ASN A 38 -6.32 -7.57 3.84
C ASN A 38 -7.14 -6.33 4.25
N LEU A 39 -6.47 -5.19 4.31
CA LEU A 39 -7.04 -3.94 4.78
C LEU A 39 -7.41 -2.99 3.63
N GLY A 40 -6.93 -3.26 2.41
CA GLY A 40 -7.23 -2.47 1.22
C GLY A 40 -6.04 -2.29 0.29
N TYR A 41 -6.09 -1.26 -0.54
CA TYR A 41 -5.10 -1.00 -1.58
C TYR A 41 -4.55 0.42 -1.58
N ILE A 42 -3.25 0.56 -1.83
CA ILE A 42 -2.65 1.83 -2.21
C ILE A 42 -2.50 1.83 -3.73
N LYS A 43 -3.10 2.80 -4.41
CA LYS A 43 -3.01 2.93 -5.87
C LYS A 43 -3.10 4.39 -6.31
N TRP A 44 -2.64 4.65 -7.52
CA TRP A 44 -2.69 5.98 -8.10
C TRP A 44 -4.13 6.42 -8.34
N PHE A 45 -4.51 7.56 -7.79
CA PHE A 45 -5.78 8.20 -8.05
C PHE A 45 -5.61 9.32 -9.09
N ALA A 46 -5.94 9.00 -10.35
CA ALA A 46 -5.65 9.85 -11.50
C ALA A 46 -6.21 11.27 -11.38
N ARG A 47 -7.40 11.45 -10.78
CA ARG A 47 -8.04 12.77 -10.63
C ARG A 47 -7.24 13.73 -9.76
N TRP A 48 -6.55 13.22 -8.74
CA TRP A 48 -5.73 14.03 -7.85
C TRP A 48 -4.23 13.93 -8.14
N ARG A 49 -3.85 13.03 -9.08
CA ARG A 49 -2.46 12.78 -9.46
C ARG A 49 -1.59 12.47 -8.23
N GLN A 50 -2.10 11.61 -7.35
CA GLN A 50 -1.38 11.15 -6.16
C GLN A 50 -1.75 9.70 -5.84
N TYR A 51 -0.90 9.02 -5.07
CA TYR A 51 -1.25 7.74 -4.46
C TYR A 51 -2.22 7.96 -3.31
N CYS A 52 -3.30 7.18 -3.29
CA CYS A 52 -4.28 7.20 -2.22
C CYS A 52 -4.46 5.80 -1.67
N PHE A 53 -4.79 5.73 -0.39
CA PHE A 53 -5.22 4.50 0.25
C PHE A 53 -6.73 4.31 0.08
N PHE A 54 -7.12 3.13 -0.40
CA PHE A 54 -8.49 2.68 -0.61
C PHE A 54 -8.74 1.53 0.36
N PRO A 55 -9.25 1.84 1.56
CA PRO A 55 -9.56 0.83 2.56
C PRO A 55 -10.69 -0.08 2.09
N TYR A 56 -10.72 -1.31 2.60
CA TYR A 56 -11.91 -2.14 2.52
C TYR A 56 -12.97 -1.69 3.53
N GLU A 57 -14.23 -2.03 3.23
CA GLU A 57 -15.35 -1.74 4.10
C GLU A 57 -15.17 -2.40 5.47
N GLY A 58 -15.54 -1.69 6.55
CA GLY A 58 -15.41 -2.19 7.92
C GLY A 58 -13.99 -2.20 8.50
N THR A 59 -13.00 -1.67 7.79
CA THR A 59 -11.63 -1.55 8.31
C THR A 59 -11.47 -0.28 9.16
N VAL A 60 -10.72 -0.42 10.27
CA VAL A 60 -10.41 0.68 11.19
C VAL A 60 -8.90 0.76 11.36
N PHE A 61 -8.36 1.98 11.31
CA PHE A 61 -6.94 2.23 11.44
C PHE A 61 -6.69 3.09 12.68
N ASN A 62 -5.78 2.66 13.53
CA ASN A 62 -5.30 3.51 14.62
C ASN A 62 -4.38 4.60 14.06
N ARG A 63 -3.96 5.53 14.95
CA ARG A 63 -3.07 6.63 14.59
C ARG A 63 -1.76 6.17 13.92
N GLU A 64 -1.19 5.07 14.39
CA GLU A 64 0.12 4.57 13.92
C GLU A 64 0.02 3.95 12.54
N CYS A 65 -0.97 3.09 12.30
CA CYS A 65 -1.26 2.54 10.97
C CYS A 65 -1.53 3.64 9.94
N MET A 66 -2.27 4.69 10.31
CA MET A 66 -2.50 5.83 9.40
C MET A 66 -1.21 6.58 9.08
N ARG A 67 -0.34 6.79 10.07
CA ARG A 67 0.97 7.42 9.88
C ARG A 67 1.85 6.59 8.96
N ASP A 68 1.92 5.28 9.19
CA ASP A 68 2.72 4.35 8.40
C ASP A 68 2.26 4.29 6.94
N ILE A 69 0.95 4.25 6.70
CA ILE A 69 0.37 4.33 5.35
C ILE A 69 0.76 5.66 4.68
N ASN A 70 0.68 6.77 5.40
CA ASN A 70 1.06 8.07 4.84
C ASN A 70 2.54 8.15 4.48
N VAL A 71 3.44 7.69 5.36
CA VAL A 71 4.88 7.63 5.10
C VAL A 71 5.18 6.77 3.88
N PHE A 72 4.51 5.62 3.73
CA PHE A 72 4.66 4.78 2.56
C PHE A 72 4.19 5.50 1.28
N ILE A 73 3.03 6.14 1.30
CA ILE A 73 2.51 6.94 0.17
C ILE A 73 3.51 8.04 -0.24
N GLU A 74 4.06 8.79 0.71
CA GLU A 74 5.05 9.84 0.45
C GLU A 74 6.32 9.29 -0.22
N SER A 75 6.81 8.14 0.24
CA SER A 75 7.95 7.45 -0.37
C SER A 75 7.69 7.13 -1.85
N GLN A 76 6.51 6.56 -2.17
CA GLN A 76 6.14 6.22 -3.54
C GLN A 76 5.91 7.47 -4.42
N MET A 77 5.39 8.55 -3.84
CA MET A 77 5.27 9.84 -4.52
C MET A 77 6.64 10.42 -4.90
N ASN A 78 7.63 10.29 -4.02
CA ASN A 78 8.99 10.77 -4.26
C ASN A 78 9.74 9.87 -5.26
N ALA A 79 9.59 8.55 -5.17
CA ALA A 79 10.17 7.61 -6.13
C ALA A 79 9.71 7.89 -7.56
N ARG A 80 8.45 8.34 -7.74
CA ARG A 80 7.88 8.71 -9.05
C ARG A 80 8.46 9.99 -9.68
N LYS A 81 9.03 10.89 -8.87
CA LYS A 81 9.62 12.16 -9.36
C LYS A 81 11.05 11.98 -9.89
N LYS A 82 11.71 10.89 -9.51
CA LYS A 82 13.02 10.50 -10.03
C LYS A 82 12.88 9.80 -11.37
#